data_AF-A0A3L6EY37-F1
#
_entry.id   AF-A0A3L6EY37-F1
#
_cell.length_a   1.000
_cell.length_b   1.000
_cell.length_c   1.000
_cell.angle_alpha   90.00
_cell.angle_beta   90.00
_cell.angle_gamma   90.00
#
_symmetry.space_group_name_H-M   'P 1'
#
loop_
_entity.id
_entity.type
_entity.pdbx_description
1 polymer ?
#
loop_
_entity_poly.entity_id
_entity_poly.type
_entity_poly.pdbx_seq_one_letter_code
_entity_poly.pdbx_strand_id
1 'polypeptide(L)'
;MCRIQKRWPLIAPLSSYGRGRERLGPRHISLIHGEGLNDVVITGSNGTIDGQGHMWWELLRNRTLNHTRGHLIELVNSNNGIQ
;
A
#
# COMPACT_ATOMS: atom_id res chain seq x y z
N MET A 1 5.83 -1.28 21.63
CA MET A 1 5.07 -1.65 20.42
C MET A 1 4.83 -0.41 19.58
N CYS A 2 5.31 -0.38 18.33
CA CYS A 2 5.06 0.72 17.41
C CYS A 2 3.57 0.71 17.02
N ARG A 3 2.84 1.81 17.25
CA ARG A 3 1.43 1.92 16.86
C ARG A 3 1.35 1.97 15.32
N ILE A 4 1.01 0.85 14.70
CA ILE A 4 0.89 0.70 13.24
C ILE A 4 -0.05 1.75 12.65
N GLN A 5 -1.16 2.02 13.33
CA GLN A 5 -2.13 3.04 12.95
C GLN A 5 -1.52 4.45 12.77
N LYS A 6 -0.43 4.78 13.47
CA LYS A 6 0.22 6.09 13.37
C LYS A 6 1.13 6.20 12.13
N ARG A 7 1.78 5.10 11.73
CA ARG A 7 2.70 5.08 10.57
C ARG A 7 1.99 4.71 9.27
N TRP A 8 0.95 3.91 9.36
CA TRP A 8 0.20 3.36 8.25
C TRP A 8 -1.27 3.76 8.41
N PRO A 9 -1.64 5.00 8.04
CA PRO A 9 -3.04 5.41 8.09
C PRO A 9 -3.92 4.49 7.27
N LEU A 10 -5.17 4.35 7.71
CA LEU A 10 -6.18 3.60 6.98
C LEU A 10 -6.77 4.49 5.89
N ILE A 11 -6.85 3.96 4.69
CA ILE A 11 -7.48 4.58 3.54
C ILE A 11 -8.64 3.73 3.04
N ALA A 12 -9.53 4.38 2.28
CA ALA A 12 -10.69 3.72 1.70
C ALA A 12 -10.26 2.54 0.80
N PRO A 13 -11.11 1.51 0.69
CA PRO A 13 -10.88 0.47 -0.30
C PRO A 13 -10.85 1.07 -1.71
N LEU A 14 -10.09 0.44 -2.61
CA LEU A 14 -10.05 0.86 -4.01
C LEU A 14 -11.46 0.77 -4.62
N SER A 15 -11.83 1.78 -5.40
CA SER A 15 -13.12 1.87 -6.09
C SER A 15 -13.36 0.69 -7.05
N SER A 16 -12.31 0.10 -7.59
CA SER A 16 -12.36 -1.01 -8.56
C SER A 16 -12.82 -2.35 -7.98
N TYR A 17 -12.61 -2.62 -6.69
CA TYR A 17 -13.01 -3.90 -6.08
C TYR A 17 -13.71 -3.77 -4.71
N GLY A 18 -13.81 -2.56 -4.14
CA GLY A 18 -14.61 -2.26 -2.95
C GLY A 18 -14.19 -2.99 -1.66
N ARG A 19 -13.14 -3.82 -1.70
CA ARG A 19 -12.62 -4.60 -0.57
C ARG A 19 -11.11 -4.70 -0.60
N GLY A 20 -10.49 -4.81 0.58
CA GLY A 20 -9.10 -5.21 0.67
C GLY A 20 -8.90 -6.69 0.33
N ARG A 21 -7.68 -7.04 -0.12
CA ARG A 21 -7.29 -8.41 -0.51
C ARG A 21 -7.46 -9.43 0.63
N GLU A 22 -7.32 -9.00 1.88
CA GLU A 22 -7.21 -9.89 3.04
C GLU A 22 -8.39 -9.76 4.01
N ARG A 23 -8.95 -8.56 4.12
CA ARG A 23 -10.06 -8.22 5.00
C ARG A 23 -11.00 -7.24 4.29
N LEU A 24 -12.29 -7.37 4.60
CA LEU A 24 -13.31 -6.40 4.21
C LEU A 24 -13.06 -5.06 4.89
N GLY A 25 -13.39 -3.97 4.20
CA GLY A 25 -13.29 -2.61 4.74
C GLY A 25 -11.98 -1.89 4.38
N PRO A 26 -11.57 -0.91 5.19
CA PRO A 26 -10.43 -0.05 4.89
C PRO A 26 -9.11 -0.82 4.95
N ARG A 27 -8.10 -0.28 4.28
CA ARG A 27 -6.77 -0.87 4.15
C ARG A 27 -5.70 0.11 4.60
N HIS A 28 -4.54 -0.40 4.95
CA HIS A 28 -3.38 0.46 5.17
C HIS A 28 -2.89 1.07 3.85
N ILE A 29 -2.42 2.32 3.90
CA ILE A 29 -1.78 2.99 2.76
C ILE A 29 -0.55 2.22 2.27
N SER A 30 -0.23 2.33 0.99
CA SER A 30 0.99 1.75 0.41
C SER A 30 2.26 2.46 0.87
N LEU A 31 3.42 1.79 0.76
CA LEU A 31 4.71 2.42 1.06
C LEU A 31 5.01 3.56 0.08
N ILE A 32 4.78 3.33 -1.20
CA ILE A 32 4.79 4.35 -2.25
C ILE A 32 3.35 4.46 -2.76
N HIS A 33 2.73 5.61 -2.54
CA HIS A 33 1.36 5.89 -2.96
C HIS A 33 1.35 7.08 -3.92
N GLY A 34 0.79 6.88 -5.10
CA GLY A 34 0.55 7.93 -6.08
C GLY A 34 -0.88 7.88 -6.56
N GLU A 35 -1.55 9.04 -6.63
CA GLU A 35 -2.91 9.17 -7.14
C GLU A 35 -2.96 10.33 -8.13
N GLY A 36 -3.57 10.12 -9.31
CA GLY A 36 -3.72 11.17 -10.33
C GLY A 36 -2.40 11.63 -10.95
N LEU A 37 -1.36 10.79 -10.92
CA LEU A 37 -0.04 11.13 -11.45
C LEU A 37 0.03 10.93 -12.97
N ASN A 38 0.71 11.83 -13.66
CA ASN A 38 1.05 11.70 -15.08
C ASN A 38 2.54 11.36 -15.21
N ASP A 39 2.89 10.47 -16.13
CA ASP A 39 4.28 10.12 -16.50
C ASP A 39 5.17 9.74 -15.31
N VAL A 40 4.79 8.66 -14.61
CA VAL A 40 5.53 8.15 -13.44
C VAL A 40 6.69 7.25 -13.88
N VAL A 41 7.92 7.65 -13.55
CA VAL A 41 9.14 6.85 -13.78
C VAL A 41 9.78 6.50 -12.44
N ILE A 42 9.95 5.20 -12.17
CA ILE A 42 10.73 4.68 -11.03
C ILE A 42 12.06 4.18 -11.58
N THR A 43 13.16 4.88 -11.29
CA THR A 43 14.50 4.55 -11.79
C THR A 43 15.53 4.46 -10.67
N GLY A 44 16.59 3.68 -10.88
CA GLY A 44 17.71 3.55 -9.96
C GLY A 44 18.83 2.71 -10.58
N SER A 45 20.07 3.24 -10.53
CA SER A 45 21.26 2.58 -11.11
C SER A 45 21.63 1.25 -10.41
N ASN A 46 21.17 1.08 -9.16
CA ASN A 46 21.15 -0.17 -8.39
C ASN A 46 20.15 -0.02 -7.23
N GLY A 47 18.92 0.39 -7.55
CA GLY A 47 17.92 0.78 -6.56
C GLY A 47 17.24 -0.42 -5.90
N THR A 48 17.23 -0.46 -4.57
CA THR A 48 16.46 -1.45 -3.79
C THR A 48 15.31 -0.76 -3.08
N ILE A 49 14.09 -1.24 -3.29
CA ILE A 49 12.92 -0.82 -2.53
C ILE A 49 12.66 -1.88 -1.46
N ASP A 50 13.07 -1.60 -0.23
CA ASP A 50 12.79 -2.46 0.92
C ASP A 50 11.62 -1.91 1.73
N GLY A 51 10.51 -2.66 1.75
CA GLY A 51 9.31 -2.30 2.51
C GLY A 51 9.32 -2.73 3.99
N GLN A 52 10.40 -3.33 4.49
CA GLN A 52 10.55 -3.76 5.89
C GLN A 52 9.32 -4.54 6.40
N GLY A 53 8.83 -5.47 5.58
CA GLY A 53 7.55 -6.14 5.78
C GLY A 53 7.48 -7.13 6.96
N HIS A 54 8.57 -7.29 7.73
CA HIS A 54 8.65 -8.22 8.87
C HIS A 54 7.47 -8.06 9.84
N MET A 55 7.18 -6.81 10.23
CA MET A 55 6.06 -6.47 11.09
C MET A 55 4.72 -6.98 10.54
N TRP A 56 4.48 -6.82 9.24
CA TRP A 56 3.25 -7.28 8.61
C TRP A 56 3.11 -8.81 8.63
N TRP A 57 4.21 -9.53 8.44
CA TRP A 57 4.24 -10.99 8.52
C TRP A 57 4.00 -11.50 9.93
N GLU A 58 4.54 -10.85 10.96
CA GLU A 58 4.24 -11.19 12.36
C GLU A 58 2.76 -11.05 12.69
N LEU A 59 2.11 -9.94 12.29
CA LEU A 59 0.69 -9.71 12.53
C LEU A 59 -0.19 -10.74 11.81
N LEU A 60 0.16 -11.09 10.58
CA LEU A 60 -0.56 -12.10 9.80
C LEU A 60 -0.45 -13.48 10.48
N ARG A 61 0.77 -13.88 10.88
CA ARG A 61 1.00 -15.15 11.59
C ARG A 61 0.31 -15.20 12.94
N ASN A 62 0.32 -14.10 13.68
CA ASN A 62 -0.33 -13.97 14.99
C ASN A 62 -1.85 -13.74 14.88
N ARG A 63 -2.40 -13.65 13.67
CA ARG A 63 -3.83 -13.37 13.40
C ARG A 63 -4.35 -12.08 14.03
N THR A 64 -3.47 -11.15 14.37
CA THR A 64 -3.80 -9.83 14.96
C THR A 64 -3.94 -8.73 13.89
N LEU A 65 -3.92 -9.11 12.62
CA LEU A 65 -4.14 -8.21 11.50
C LEU A 65 -5.63 -7.81 11.41
N ASN A 66 -5.94 -6.58 11.83
CA ASN A 66 -7.29 -6.02 11.83
C ASN A 66 -7.74 -5.50 10.45
N HIS A 67 -6.81 -4.99 9.64
CA HIS A 67 -7.10 -4.41 8.32
C HIS A 67 -6.14 -4.94 7.26
N THR A 68 -6.54 -4.87 6.00
CA THR A 68 -5.71 -5.34 4.88
C THR A 68 -4.37 -4.58 4.85
N ARG A 69 -3.28 -5.32 4.65
CA ARG A 69 -1.93 -4.76 4.51
C ARG A 69 -1.86 -3.79 3.33
N GLY A 70 -1.03 -2.75 3.48
CA GLY A 70 -0.74 -1.83 2.38
C GLY A 70 0.09 -2.51 1.29
N HIS A 71 -0.10 -2.08 0.04
CA HIS A 71 0.75 -2.50 -1.08
C HIS A 71 2.15 -1.90 -0.94
N LEU A 72 3.16 -2.51 -1.59
CA LEU A 72 4.49 -1.90 -1.63
C LEU A 72 4.47 -0.61 -2.49
N ILE A 73 3.84 -0.69 -3.65
CA ILE A 73 3.68 0.42 -4.58
C ILE A 73 2.24 0.41 -5.07
N GLU A 74 1.62 1.58 -5.12
CA GLU A 74 0.27 1.76 -5.62
C GLU A 74 0.18 3.07 -6.39
N LEU A 75 -0.22 2.98 -7.67
CA LEU A 75 -0.48 4.09 -8.56
C LEU A 75 -1.95 4.02 -8.97
N VAL A 76 -2.74 5.02 -8.58
CA VAL A 76 -4.19 5.07 -8.77
C VAL A 76 -4.52 6.19 -9.74
N ASN A 77 -5.39 5.91 -10.72
CA ASN A 77 -5.85 6.91 -11.68
C ASN A 77 -4.70 7.68 -12.36
N SER A 78 -3.57 6.99 -12.61
CA SER A 78 -2.41 7.57 -13.28
C SER A 78 -2.49 7.36 -14.79
N ASN A 79 -2.01 8.34 -15.54
CA ASN A 79 -1.83 8.21 -16.99
C ASN A 79 -0.35 8.29 -17.35
N ASN A 80 -0.02 7.84 -18.55
CA ASN A 80 1.32 7.89 -19.10
C ASN A 80 1.30 8.71 -20.39
N GLY A 81 0.88 9.98 -20.29
CA GLY A 81 1.05 11.00 -21.33
C GLY A 81 0.37 10.78 -22.68
N ILE A 82 -0.18 9.60 -22.96
CA ILE A 82 -0.96 9.29 -24.15
C ILE A 82 -2.38 9.82 -23.95
N GLN A 83 -2.60 11.04 -24.42
CA GLN A 83 -3.92 11.60 -24.71
C GLN A 83 -4.17 11.54 -26.22
#